data_AF-A0A928WIB2-F1
#
_entry.id   AF-A0A928WIB2-F1
#
_cell.length_a   1.000
_cell.length_b   1.000
_cell.length_c   1.000
_cell.angle_alpha   90.00
_cell.angle_beta   90.00
_cell.angle_gamma   90.00
#
_symmetry.space_group_name_H-M   'P 1'
#
loop_
_entity.id
_entity.type
_entity.pdbx_description
1 polymer ?
#
loop_
_entity_poly.entity_id
_entity_poly.type
_entity_poly.pdbx_seq_one_letter_code
_entity_poly.pdbx_strand_id
1 'polypeptide(L)' 'MWRVNITCSGDAWKQHGANFKTMPDKYQGECISSKKMPDGTRIMAYKIEDVSDAEAFQEDCANLAGFTADFESL' A
#
# COMPACT_ATOMS: atom_id res chain seq x y z
N MET A 1 -7.83 -3.35 -14.46
CA MET A 1 -6.71 -3.55 -13.53
C MET A 1 -6.23 -2.20 -13.06
N TRP A 2 -5.97 -2.09 -11.77
CA TRP A 2 -5.57 -0.87 -11.08
C TRP A 2 -4.29 -1.10 -10.33
N ARG A 3 -3.51 -0.04 -10.19
CA ARG A 3 -2.29 0.00 -9.40
C ARG A 3 -2.50 0.91 -8.21
N VAL A 4 -2.36 0.38 -7.01
CA VAL A 4 -2.33 1.17 -5.78
C VAL A 4 -0.88 1.40 -5.39
N ASN A 5 -0.46 2.66 -5.39
CA ASN A 5 0.85 3.09 -4.93
C ASN A 5 0.77 3.43 -3.45
N ILE A 6 1.69 2.91 -2.64
CA ILE A 6 1.75 3.17 -1.20
C ILE A 6 3.14 3.64 -0.83
N THR A 7 3.22 4.73 -0.05
CA THR A 7 4.47 5.22 0.53
C THR A 7 4.33 5.35 2.04
N CYS A 8 5.37 4.97 2.80
CA CYS A 8 5.42 5.22 4.23
C CYS A 8 6.84 5.48 4.72
N SER A 9 6.98 6.19 5.84
CA SER A 9 8.28 6.36 6.50
C SER A 9 8.76 5.06 7.17
N GLY A 10 10.05 4.99 7.50
CA GLY A 10 10.60 3.86 8.24
C GLY A 10 9.98 3.68 9.63
N ASP A 11 9.58 4.77 10.28
CA ASP A 11 8.97 4.73 11.62
C ASP A 11 7.50 4.34 11.57
N ALA A 12 6.75 4.83 10.58
CA ALA A 12 5.39 4.36 10.30
C ALA A 12 5.38 2.86 10.01
N TRP A 13 6.36 2.38 9.24
CA TRP A 13 6.51 0.95 8.95
C TRP A 13 6.78 0.10 10.20
N LYS A 14 7.60 0.57 11.15
CA LYS A 14 7.84 -0.15 12.41
C LYS A 14 6.56 -0.30 13.23
N GLN A 15 5.70 0.71 13.21
CA GLN A 15 4.44 0.75 13.98
C GLN A 15 3.32 -0.05 13.32
N HIS A 16 3.14 0.12 12.01
CA HIS A 16 1.96 -0.38 11.28
C HIS A 16 2.27 -1.46 10.25
N GLY A 17 3.55 -1.76 9.98
CA GLY A 17 3.95 -2.68 8.91
C GLY A 17 3.45 -4.11 9.11
N ALA A 18 3.25 -4.56 10.35
CA ALA A 18 2.64 -5.86 10.62
C ALA A 18 1.16 -5.88 10.17
N ASN A 19 0.40 -4.85 10.51
CA ASN A 19 -1.01 -4.71 10.11
C ASN A 19 -1.12 -4.55 8.59
N PHE A 20 -0.28 -3.70 8.01
CA PHE A 20 -0.24 -3.47 6.56
C PHE A 20 0.00 -4.76 5.78
N LYS A 21 0.92 -5.63 6.22
CA LYS A 21 1.23 -6.88 5.50
C LYS A 21 0.04 -7.83 5.34
N THR A 22 -0.96 -7.75 6.21
CA THR A 22 -2.17 -8.60 6.16
C THR A 22 -3.34 -7.93 5.43
N MET A 23 -3.20 -6.64 5.10
CA MET A 23 -4.27 -5.84 4.52
C MET A 23 -4.52 -6.16 3.03
N PRO A 24 -3.49 -6.31 2.16
CA PRO A 24 -3.68 -6.66 0.75
C PRO A 24 -4.48 -7.94 0.51
N ASP A 25 -4.39 -8.91 1.42
CA ASP A 25 -5.07 -10.21 1.31
C ASP A 25 -6.60 -10.06 1.24
N LYS A 26 -7.16 -9.00 1.85
CA LYS A 26 -8.60 -8.69 1.79
C LYS A 26 -9.07 -8.29 0.39
N TYR A 27 -8.17 -7.73 -0.42
CA TYR A 27 -8.44 -7.12 -1.72
C TYR A 27 -7.86 -7.93 -2.88
N GLN A 28 -7.36 -9.14 -2.59
CA GLN A 28 -6.63 -9.96 -3.56
C GLN A 28 -5.45 -9.21 -4.21
N GLY A 29 -4.84 -8.30 -3.45
CA GLY A 29 -3.80 -7.41 -3.95
C GLY A 29 -2.49 -8.15 -4.21
N GLU A 30 -2.05 -8.16 -5.47
CA GLU A 30 -0.76 -8.71 -5.88
C GLU A 30 0.34 -7.66 -5.69
N CYS A 31 1.35 -7.93 -4.85
CA CYS A 31 2.48 -7.03 -4.70
C CYS A 31 3.37 -7.07 -5.96
N ILE A 32 3.34 -6.01 -6.75
CA ILE A 32 4.13 -5.89 -8.00
C ILE A 32 5.43 -5.11 -7.80
N SER A 33 5.54 -4.32 -6.73
CA SER A 33 6.78 -3.62 -6.36
C SER A 33 6.87 -3.38 -4.87
N SER A 34 8.08 -3.55 -4.31
CA SER A 34 8.39 -3.15 -2.94
C SER A 34 9.85 -2.72 -2.84
N LYS A 35 10.07 -1.44 -2.51
CA LYS A 35 11.39 -0.85 -2.37
C LYS A 35 11.54 -0.18 -1.02
N LYS A 36 12.66 -0.46 -0.35
CA LYS A 36 13.13 0.27 0.83
C LYS A 36 14.24 1.22 0.40
N MET A 37 14.07 2.51 0.68
CA MET A 37 15.03 3.57 0.40
C MET A 37 16.08 3.67 1.54
N PRO A 38 17.27 4.26 1.29
CA PRO A 38 18.32 4.39 2.30
C PRO A 38 17.91 5.17 3.55
N ASP A 39 17.01 6.15 3.41
CA ASP A 39 16.42 6.95 4.48
C ASP A 39 15.36 6.18 5.30
N GLY A 40 15.07 4.93 4.93
CA GLY A 40 14.07 4.08 5.57
C GLY A 40 12.66 4.22 4.99
N THR A 41 12.42 5.16 4.08
CA THR A 41 11.16 5.29 3.34
C THR A 41 10.89 4.01 2.55
N ARG A 42 9.62 3.59 2.49
CA ARG A 42 9.18 2.45 1.70
C ARG A 42 8.20 2.90 0.65
N ILE A 43 8.39 2.38 -0.56
CA ILE A 43 7.53 2.62 -1.72
C ILE A 43 7.09 1.25 -2.21
N MET A 44 5.79 1.04 -2.31
CA MET A 44 5.16 -0.22 -2.65
C MET A 44 4.12 0.00 -3.72
N ALA A 45 3.89 -1.00 -4.55
CA ALA A 45 2.82 -1.00 -5.54
C ALA A 45 2.11 -2.35 -5.53
N TYR A 46 0.80 -2.30 -5.48
CA TYR A 46 -0.08 -3.47 -5.54
C TYR A 46 -0.97 -3.37 -6.77
N LYS A 47 -1.15 -4.50 -7.44
CA LYS A 47 -2.11 -4.67 -8.52
C LYS A 47 -3.40 -5.24 -7.94
N ILE A 48 -4.52 -4.60 -8.28
CA ILE A 48 -5.87 -4.99 -7.86
C ILE A 48 -6.78 -5.01 -9.10
N GLU A 49 -7.64 -6.02 -9.21
CA GLU A 49 -8.48 -6.22 -10.39
C GLU A 49 -9.68 -5.26 -10.42
N ASP A 50 -10.38 -5.13 -9.29
CA ASP A 50 -11.58 -4.32 -9.14
C ASP A 50 -11.26 -2.87 -8.69
N VAL A 51 -12.00 -1.90 -9.22
CA VAL A 51 -11.80 -0.47 -8.87
C VAL A 51 -12.24 -0.17 -7.44
N SER A 52 -13.32 -0.79 -6.99
CA SER A 52 -13.89 -0.58 -5.66
C SER A 52 -12.95 -1.14 -4.59
N ASP A 53 -12.33 -2.29 -4.87
CA ASP A 53 -11.29 -2.86 -4.00
C ASP A 53 -10.03 -2.00 -3.99
N ALA A 54 -9.65 -1.40 -5.12
CA ALA A 54 -8.50 -0.50 -5.19
C ALA A 54 -8.74 0.79 -4.39
N GLU A 55 -9.92 1.38 -4.48
CA GLU A 55 -10.34 2.56 -3.71
C GLU A 55 -10.39 2.25 -2.21
N ALA A 56 -11.02 1.14 -1.83
CA ALA A 56 -11.10 0.71 -0.44
C ALA A 56 -9.71 0.40 0.15
N PHE A 57 -8.83 -0.27 -0.61
CA PHE A 57 -7.46 -0.54 -0.17
C PHE A 57 -6.65 0.74 -0.02
N GLN A 58 -6.81 1.71 -0.94
CA GLN A 58 -6.17 3.01 -0.86
C GLN A 58 -6.64 3.79 0.38
N GLU A 59 -7.93 3.76 0.72
CA GLU A 59 -8.46 4.39 1.94
C GLU A 59 -7.93 3.72 3.22
N ASP A 60 -7.98 2.38 3.27
CA ASP A 60 -7.46 1.60 4.40
C ASP A 60 -5.96 1.86 4.64
N CYS A 61 -5.18 1.98 3.55
CA CYS A 61 -3.77 2.35 3.63
C CYS A 61 -3.56 3.79 4.12
N ALA A 62 -4.35 4.75 3.63
CA ALA A 62 -4.26 6.15 4.05
C ALA A 62 -4.66 6.37 5.52
N ASN A 63 -5.48 5.47 6.08
CA ASN A 63 -5.85 5.47 7.49
C ASN A 63 -4.72 4.99 8.44
N LEU A 64 -3.65 4.39 7.91
CA LEU A 64 -2.45 4.08 8.69
C LEU A 64 -1.59 5.33 8.85
N ALA A 65 -1.37 5.78 10.08
CA ALA A 65 -0.62 7.00 10.33
C ALA A 65 0.79 6.95 9.70
N GLY A 66 1.11 7.96 8.89
CA GLY A 66 2.38 8.05 8.16
C GLY A 66 2.47 7.19 6.89
N PHE A 67 1.34 6.64 6.43
CA PHE A 67 1.18 6.07 5.11
C PHE A 67 0.46 7.07 4.21
N THR A 68 0.79 7.04 2.93
CA THR A 68 0.05 7.72 1.86
C THR A 68 -0.23 6.70 0.77
N ALA A 69 -1.41 6.77 0.16
CA ALA A 69 -1.76 5.91 -0.94
C ALA A 69 -2.54 6.67 -2.01
N ASP A 70 -2.32 6.28 -3.27
CA ASP A 70 -3.03 6.72 -4.46
C ASP A 70 -3.25 5.50 -5.37
N PHE A 71 -4.18 5.60 -6.32
CA PHE A 71 -4.34 4.57 -7.32
C PHE A 71 -4.48 5.14 -8.73
N GLU A 72 -4.02 4.37 -9.71
CA GLU A 72 -4.03 4.71 -11.12
C GLU A 72 -4.42 3.49 -11.96
N SER A 73 -4.91 3.72 -13.18
CA SER A 73 -5.13 2.63 -14.14
C SER A 73 -3.79 2.02 -14.53
N LEU A 74 -3.70 0.68 -14.52
CA LEU A 74 -2.50 -0.06 -14.92
C LEU A 74 -2.46 -0.33 -16.43
#